data_AF-A0A087UM78-F1
#
_entry.id   AF-A0A087UM78-F1
#
_cell.length_a   1.000
_cell.length_b   1.000
_cell.length_c   1.000
_cell.angle_alpha   90.00
_cell.angle_beta   90.00
_cell.angle_gamma   90.00
#
_symmetry.space_group_name_H-M   'P 1'
#
loop_
_entity.id
_entity.type
_entity.pdbx_description
1 polymer ?
#
loop_
_entity_poly.entity_id
_entity_poly.type
_entity_poly.pdbx_seq_one_letter_code
_entity_poly.pdbx_strand_id
1 'polypeptide(L)'
;MSLSAALKLNLSRKSKASDELKKDPDTWKVYSEWKGSQSSSYSIPKFYYKVPFEEDNLQQKLREEARAVFLERKNRELLDNEDLKDLWMLLEQNLSPPFTTQDHMTNYTDFKIVASKSDEKFRPYFSARIFAKLLQNDPDGRISIRHFFNYVMRKVWLHQTRIGLSLYDVAGQGYLREVVSTFVDFNLEFFFFLF
;
A
#
# COMPACT_ATOMS: atom_id res chain seq x y z
N MET A 1 7.52 -34.32 -13.47
CA MET A 1 8.12 -33.72 -14.68
C MET A 1 9.10 -32.63 -14.24
N SER A 2 10.31 -32.59 -14.79
CA SER A 2 11.32 -31.58 -14.41
C SER A 2 11.01 -30.21 -15.04
N LEU A 3 11.28 -29.11 -14.31
CA LEU A 3 11.11 -27.73 -14.77
C LEU A 3 11.86 -27.47 -16.09
N SER A 4 13.01 -28.13 -16.28
CA SER A 4 13.79 -28.03 -17.52
C SER A 4 13.08 -28.65 -18.72
N ALA A 5 12.30 -29.71 -18.52
CA ALA A 5 11.52 -30.35 -19.57
C ALA A 5 10.32 -29.47 -19.97
N ALA A 6 9.67 -28.82 -19.00
CA ALA A 6 8.57 -27.88 -19.25
C ALA A 6 9.03 -26.63 -20.01
N LEU A 7 10.20 -26.08 -19.69
CA LEU A 7 10.79 -24.94 -20.41
C LEU A 7 11.16 -25.28 -21.85
N LYS A 8 11.72 -26.46 -22.11
CA LYS A 8 12.03 -26.93 -23.47
C LYS A 8 10.78 -27.09 -24.34
N LEU A 9 9.70 -27.63 -23.76
CA LEU A 9 8.41 -27.75 -24.45
C LEU A 9 7.79 -26.38 -24.77
N ASN A 10 7.89 -25.41 -23.85
CA ASN A 10 7.40 -24.05 -24.10
C ASN A 10 8.26 -23.29 -25.12
N LEU A 11 9.57 -23.47 -25.16
CA LEU A 11 10.42 -22.92 -26.22
C LEU A 11 10.05 -23.50 -27.60
N SER A 12 9.80 -24.81 -27.68
CA SER A 12 9.40 -25.48 -28.92
C SER A 12 7.99 -25.08 -29.39
N ARG A 13 7.07 -24.81 -28.45
CA ARG A 13 5.75 -24.24 -28.78
C ARG A 13 5.85 -22.79 -29.25
N LYS A 14 6.72 -21.98 -28.66
CA LYS A 14 6.93 -20.58 -29.05
C LYS A 14 7.57 -20.47 -30.44
N SER A 15 8.49 -21.36 -30.80
CA SER A 15 9.09 -21.38 -32.14
C SER A 15 8.07 -21.76 -33.22
N LYS A 16 7.19 -22.73 -32.95
CA LYS A 16 6.11 -23.12 -33.87
C LYS A 16 5.05 -22.02 -34.05
N ALA A 17 4.66 -21.33 -32.97
CA ALA A 17 3.73 -20.20 -33.05
C ALA A 17 4.32 -18.98 -33.78
N SER A 18 5.64 -18.76 -33.72
CA SER A 18 6.31 -17.70 -34.49
C SER A 18 6.52 -18.05 -35.96
N ASP A 19 6.60 -19.33 -36.31
CA ASP A 19 6.76 -19.78 -37.70
C ASP A 19 5.41 -19.83 -38.46
N GLU A 20 4.29 -20.12 -37.78
CA GLU A 20 2.94 -20.03 -38.39
C GLU A 20 2.50 -18.59 -38.68
N LEU A 21 3.09 -17.59 -38.00
CA LEU A 21 2.84 -16.17 -38.29
C LEU A 21 3.64 -15.63 -39.49
N LYS A 22 4.51 -16.45 -40.09
CA LYS A 22 5.26 -16.09 -41.30
C LYS A 22 4.62 -16.72 -42.54
N LYS A 23 3.41 -16.31 -42.92
CA LYS A 23 2.87 -16.73 -44.21
C LYS A 23 1.84 -15.82 -44.86
N ASP A 24 1.84 -14.53 -44.53
CA ASP A 24 1.21 -13.54 -45.41
C ASP A 24 2.13 -12.32 -45.60
N PRO A 25 2.77 -12.16 -46.77
CA PRO A 25 3.65 -11.02 -47.03
C PRO A 25 2.92 -9.67 -46.92
N ASP A 26 1.59 -9.67 -47.05
CA ASP A 26 0.76 -8.47 -46.96
C ASP A 26 0.52 -8.03 -45.50
N THR A 27 0.44 -8.97 -44.55
CA THR A 27 0.26 -8.61 -43.12
C THR A 27 1.48 -7.88 -42.55
N TRP A 28 2.69 -8.29 -42.95
CA TRP A 28 3.93 -7.62 -42.51
C TRP A 28 4.06 -6.22 -43.12
N LYS A 29 3.65 -6.05 -44.38
CA LYS A 29 3.64 -4.74 -45.05
C LYS A 29 2.70 -3.76 -44.35
N VAL A 30 1.46 -4.17 -44.10
CA VAL A 30 0.45 -3.34 -43.42
C VAL A 30 0.93 -2.92 -42.02
N TYR A 31 1.55 -3.84 -41.26
CA TYR A 31 2.12 -3.50 -39.96
C TYR A 31 3.28 -2.51 -40.06
N SER A 32 4.18 -2.68 -41.03
CA SER A 32 5.32 -1.78 -41.23
C SER A 32 4.91 -0.38 -41.70
N GLU A 33 3.86 -0.27 -42.52
CA GLU A 33 3.28 0.99 -42.96
C GLU A 33 2.52 1.70 -41.83
N TRP A 34 1.73 0.96 -41.03
CA TRP A 34 0.95 1.52 -39.91
C TRP A 34 1.83 1.99 -38.74
N LYS A 35 2.92 1.28 -38.44
CA LYS A 35 3.81 1.62 -37.32
C LYS A 35 4.50 2.98 -37.47
N GLY A 36 4.52 3.55 -38.68
CA GLY A 36 5.21 4.79 -38.98
C GLY A 36 6.73 4.66 -38.82
N SER A 37 7.47 5.64 -39.36
CA SER A 37 8.93 5.70 -39.19
C SER A 37 9.27 5.63 -37.71
N GLN A 38 10.31 4.86 -37.34
CA GLN A 38 10.74 4.66 -35.95
C GLN A 38 10.75 6.00 -35.22
N SER A 39 9.73 6.24 -34.38
CA SER A 39 9.73 7.39 -33.50
C SER A 39 10.96 7.24 -32.64
N SER A 40 11.93 8.12 -32.85
CA SER A 40 13.16 8.12 -32.09
C SER A 40 12.80 8.17 -30.60
N SER A 41 13.55 7.43 -29.76
CA SER A 41 13.27 7.27 -28.33
C SER A 41 13.22 8.59 -27.52
N TYR A 42 13.41 9.73 -28.17
CA TYR A 42 13.31 11.08 -27.63
C TYR A 42 11.89 11.50 -27.21
N SER A 43 10.84 10.77 -27.61
CA SER A 43 9.46 11.06 -27.17
C SER A 43 9.15 10.56 -25.75
N ILE A 44 9.97 9.67 -25.19
CA ILE A 44 9.77 9.09 -23.86
C ILE A 44 10.79 9.69 -22.88
N PRO A 45 10.35 10.49 -21.90
CA PRO A 45 11.23 11.02 -20.86
C PRO A 45 11.92 9.90 -20.07
N LYS A 46 13.16 10.14 -19.63
CA LYS A 46 13.84 9.21 -18.72
C LYS A 46 13.11 9.20 -17.38
N PHE A 47 12.41 8.11 -17.09
CA PHE A 47 11.64 7.94 -15.86
C PHE A 47 12.34 7.07 -14.80
N TYR A 48 13.46 6.43 -15.16
CA TYR A 48 14.24 5.57 -14.26
C TYR A 48 15.67 6.10 -14.08
N TYR A 49 16.05 6.24 -12.82
CA TYR A 49 17.40 6.58 -12.40
C TYR A 49 17.89 5.44 -11.50
N LYS A 50 18.97 4.78 -11.91
CA LYS A 50 19.61 3.77 -11.07
C LYS A 50 20.17 4.45 -9.82
N VAL A 51 19.86 3.91 -8.65
CA VAL A 51 20.45 4.37 -7.39
C VAL A 51 21.97 4.19 -7.50
N PRO A 52 22.78 5.27 -7.33
CA PRO A 52 24.23 5.18 -7.41
C PRO A 52 24.79 4.17 -6.40
N PHE A 53 25.85 3.46 -6.79
CA PHE A 53 26.58 2.59 -5.87
C PHE A 53 27.38 3.45 -4.87
N GLU A 54 27.67 2.89 -3.70
CA GLU A 54 28.15 3.58 -2.48
C GLU A 54 29.61 4.10 -2.54
N GLU A 55 30.01 4.77 -3.62
CA GLU A 55 31.41 5.23 -3.77
C GLU A 55 31.64 6.66 -3.22
N ASP A 56 30.60 7.51 -3.16
CA ASP A 56 30.69 8.89 -2.65
C ASP A 56 30.06 9.07 -1.25
N ASN A 57 30.91 9.14 -0.23
CA ASN A 57 30.55 9.30 1.19
C ASN A 57 29.65 10.54 1.46
N LEU A 58 29.93 11.68 0.81
CA LEU A 58 29.15 12.90 1.04
C LEU A 58 27.72 12.80 0.49
N GLN A 59 27.56 12.31 -0.74
CA GLN A 59 26.23 12.17 -1.34
C GLN A 59 25.40 11.13 -0.61
N GLN A 60 26.04 10.07 -0.11
CA GLN A 60 25.40 9.08 0.73
C GLN A 60 24.85 9.69 2.01
N LYS A 61 25.67 10.42 2.77
CA LYS A 61 25.20 11.09 4.00
C LYS A 61 24.07 12.08 3.74
N LEU A 62 24.15 12.84 2.65
CA LEU A 62 23.06 13.75 2.26
C LEU A 62 21.74 13.00 2.01
N ARG A 63 21.80 11.83 1.34
CA ARG A 63 20.62 10.98 1.09
C ARG A 63 20.08 10.40 2.39
N GLU A 64 20.95 9.94 3.28
CA GLU A 64 20.59 9.40 4.59
C GLU A 64 19.85 10.45 5.43
N GLU A 65 20.40 11.67 5.54
CA GLU A 65 19.77 12.78 6.26
C GLU A 65 18.44 13.20 5.64
N ALA A 66 18.39 13.36 4.31
CA ALA A 66 17.15 13.70 3.61
C ALA A 66 16.05 12.64 3.84
N ARG A 67 16.42 11.34 3.88
CA ARG A 67 15.50 10.24 4.19
C ARG A 67 15.06 10.27 5.65
N ALA A 68 15.98 10.46 6.59
CA ALA A 68 15.67 10.52 8.01
C ALA A 68 14.62 11.62 8.30
N VAL A 69 14.84 12.83 7.78
CA VAL A 69 13.90 13.95 7.91
C VAL A 69 12.55 13.63 7.25
N PHE A 70 12.56 12.99 6.07
CA PHE A 70 11.32 12.58 5.40
C PHE A 70 10.53 11.55 6.21
N LEU A 71 11.21 10.53 6.73
CA LEU A 71 10.58 9.48 7.56
C LEU A 71 10.07 10.05 8.87
N GLU A 72 10.78 11.00 9.48
CA GLU A 72 10.33 11.69 10.69
C GLU A 72 9.04 12.48 10.44
N ARG A 73 8.98 13.24 9.34
CA ARG A 73 7.75 13.95 8.93
C ARG A 73 6.59 12.97 8.75
N LYS A 74 6.84 11.84 8.08
CA LYS A 74 5.83 10.80 7.88
C LYS A 74 5.39 10.15 9.18
N ASN A 75 6.29 9.98 10.14
CA ASN A 75 5.97 9.43 11.45
C ASN A 75 5.08 10.39 12.26
N ARG A 76 5.35 11.70 12.21
CA ARG A 76 4.53 12.74 12.88
C ARG A 76 3.12 12.87 12.29
N GLU A 77 2.93 12.50 11.02
CA GLU A 77 1.61 12.46 10.37
C GLU A 77 0.75 11.25 10.81
N LEU A 78 1.35 10.24 11.45
CA LEU A 78 0.62 9.07 11.93
C LEU A 78 -0.19 9.37 13.20
N LEU A 79 -1.26 8.60 13.37
CA LEU A 79 -2.05 8.62 14.59
C LEU A 79 -1.22 8.02 15.72
N ASP A 80 -1.12 8.75 16.83
CA ASP A 80 -0.52 8.26 18.06
C ASP A 80 -1.55 7.52 18.95
N ASN A 81 -1.11 7.07 20.12
CA ASN A 81 -1.99 6.32 21.03
C ASN A 81 -3.10 7.20 21.63
N GLU A 82 -2.88 8.50 21.80
CA GLU A 82 -3.88 9.42 22.33
C GLU A 82 -4.91 9.73 21.25
N ASP A 83 -4.48 9.98 20.02
CA ASP A 83 -5.33 10.12 18.82
C ASP A 83 -6.27 8.90 18.67
N LEU A 84 -5.76 7.68 18.90
CA LEU A 84 -6.55 6.45 18.83
C LEU A 84 -7.57 6.34 19.98
N LYS A 85 -7.21 6.72 21.20
CA LYS A 85 -8.17 6.77 22.32
C LYS A 85 -9.26 7.81 22.08
N ASP A 86 -8.89 8.98 21.59
CA ASP A 86 -9.83 10.06 21.26
C ASP A 86 -10.82 9.62 20.18
N LEU A 87 -10.33 8.93 19.15
CA LEU A 87 -11.18 8.34 18.12
C LEU A 87 -12.19 7.34 18.71
N TRP A 88 -11.72 6.45 19.59
CA TRP A 88 -12.60 5.48 20.25
C TRP A 88 -13.71 6.17 21.06
N MET A 89 -13.34 7.15 21.88
CA MET A 89 -14.28 7.92 22.69
C MET A 89 -15.30 8.68 21.83
N LEU A 90 -14.86 9.31 20.73
CA LEU A 90 -15.75 10.01 19.81
C LEU A 90 -16.73 9.05 19.13
N LEU A 91 -16.29 7.85 18.78
CA LEU A 91 -17.16 6.85 18.17
C LEU A 91 -18.22 6.37 19.18
N GLU A 92 -17.86 6.10 20.43
CA GLU A 92 -18.81 5.71 21.48
C GLU A 92 -19.85 6.79 21.79
N GLN A 93 -19.50 8.07 21.65
CA GLN A 93 -20.45 9.17 21.87
C GLN A 93 -21.48 9.34 20.74
N ASN A 94 -21.21 8.83 19.53
CA ASN A 94 -22.06 9.01 18.35
C ASN A 94 -22.56 7.64 17.83
N LEU A 95 -23.09 6.84 18.74
CA LEU A 95 -23.74 5.56 18.45
C LEU A 95 -25.13 5.76 17.86
N SER A 96 -25.48 4.95 16.86
CA SER A 96 -26.82 4.97 16.26
C SER A 96 -27.75 3.97 16.96
N PRO A 97 -28.96 4.37 17.37
CA PRO A 97 -29.97 3.43 17.86
C PRO A 97 -30.38 2.39 16.78
N PRO A 98 -30.93 1.23 17.16
CA PRO A 98 -31.06 0.67 18.51
C PRO A 98 -29.73 0.23 19.11
N PHE A 99 -29.57 0.54 20.40
CA PHE A 99 -28.45 0.04 21.21
C PHE A 99 -28.71 -1.41 21.60
N THR A 100 -28.48 -2.34 20.67
CA THR A 100 -28.48 -3.77 21.02
C THR A 100 -27.29 -4.03 21.94
N THR A 101 -27.50 -4.79 23.00
CA THR A 101 -26.52 -5.04 24.09
C THR A 101 -25.19 -5.65 23.65
N GLN A 102 -25.06 -6.11 22.40
CA GLN A 102 -23.87 -6.80 21.91
C GLN A 102 -23.04 -5.99 20.91
N ASP A 103 -23.64 -5.04 20.16
CA ASP A 103 -22.93 -4.37 19.07
C ASP A 103 -23.11 -2.85 19.05
N HIS A 104 -22.00 -2.16 19.23
CA HIS A 104 -21.87 -0.72 19.06
C HIS A 104 -21.86 -0.40 17.56
N MET A 105 -22.98 0.11 17.05
CA MET A 105 -23.21 0.36 15.62
C MET A 105 -23.30 1.87 15.34
N THR A 106 -22.84 2.27 14.15
CA THR A 106 -22.95 3.65 13.65
C THR A 106 -23.44 3.69 12.21
N ASN A 107 -24.38 4.59 11.91
CA ASN A 107 -24.89 4.86 10.59
C ASN A 107 -23.96 5.83 9.83
N TYR A 108 -24.26 6.09 8.56
CA TYR A 108 -23.42 7.00 7.77
C TYR A 108 -23.53 8.48 8.18
N THR A 109 -24.66 8.91 8.76
CA THR A 109 -24.82 10.31 9.20
C THR A 109 -23.97 10.60 10.42
N ASP A 110 -23.97 9.71 11.40
CA ASP A 110 -23.20 9.78 12.63
C ASP A 110 -21.71 9.58 12.33
N PHE A 111 -21.36 8.70 11.40
CA PHE A 111 -20.01 8.58 10.87
C PHE A 111 -19.46 9.90 10.32
N LYS A 112 -20.29 10.68 9.61
CA LYS A 112 -19.91 12.02 9.12
C LYS A 112 -19.80 13.06 10.24
N ILE A 113 -20.66 12.96 11.27
CA ILE A 113 -20.57 13.84 12.44
C ILE A 113 -19.25 13.59 13.18
N VAL A 114 -18.87 12.33 13.40
CA VAL A 114 -17.57 11.97 13.98
C VAL A 114 -16.42 12.51 13.12
N ALA A 115 -16.50 12.34 11.79
CA ALA A 115 -15.49 12.88 10.87
C ALA A 115 -15.34 14.41 10.95
N SER A 116 -16.42 15.14 11.23
CA SER A 116 -16.39 16.61 11.39
C SER A 116 -15.85 17.07 12.73
N LYS A 117 -15.97 16.23 13.77
CA LYS A 117 -15.45 16.49 15.11
C LYS A 117 -13.98 16.09 15.24
N SER A 118 -13.54 15.13 14.44
CA SER A 118 -12.17 14.63 14.44
C SER A 118 -11.19 15.59 13.76
N ASP A 119 -9.93 15.56 14.19
CA ASP A 119 -8.84 16.33 13.59
C ASP A 119 -8.55 15.94 12.12
N GLU A 120 -7.83 16.80 11.40
CA GLU A 120 -7.50 16.64 9.99
C GLU A 120 -6.71 15.34 9.70
N LYS A 121 -5.94 14.86 10.69
CA LYS A 121 -5.25 13.55 10.64
C LYS A 121 -6.18 12.37 10.35
N PHE A 122 -7.44 12.45 10.77
CA PHE A 122 -8.39 11.34 10.61
C PHE A 122 -9.12 11.34 9.26
N ARG A 123 -9.11 12.45 8.51
CA ARG A 123 -9.82 12.57 7.21
C ARG A 123 -9.57 11.41 6.24
N PRO A 124 -8.34 10.86 6.09
CA PRO A 124 -8.09 9.74 5.17
C PRO A 124 -8.78 8.43 5.55
N TYR A 125 -9.25 8.31 6.80
CA TYR A 125 -9.96 7.14 7.31
C TYR A 125 -11.48 7.30 7.20
N PHE A 126 -11.98 8.53 7.25
CA PHE A 126 -13.40 8.86 7.08
C PHE A 126 -13.77 9.06 5.60
N SER A 127 -13.74 7.98 4.83
CA SER A 127 -14.18 7.98 3.42
C SER A 127 -15.43 7.11 3.23
N ALA A 128 -16.34 7.54 2.34
CA ALA A 128 -17.50 6.74 1.93
C ALA A 128 -17.10 5.34 1.43
N ARG A 129 -15.92 5.23 0.78
CA ARG A 129 -15.38 3.94 0.32
C ARG A 129 -15.01 3.01 1.48
N ILE A 130 -14.55 3.57 2.59
CA ILE A 130 -14.18 2.79 3.78
C ILE A 130 -15.46 2.34 4.50
N PHE A 131 -16.44 3.23 4.64
CA PHE A 131 -17.75 2.90 5.17
C PHE A 131 -18.40 1.75 4.38
N ALA A 132 -18.46 1.85 3.04
CA ALA A 132 -19.03 0.82 2.19
C ALA A 132 -18.28 -0.52 2.24
N LYS A 133 -16.97 -0.51 2.51
CA LYS A 133 -16.17 -1.74 2.70
C LYS A 133 -16.45 -2.43 4.03
N LEU A 134 -16.80 -1.66 5.05
CA LEU A 134 -17.10 -2.14 6.40
C LEU A 134 -18.59 -2.42 6.60
N LEU A 135 -19.43 -2.00 5.65
CA LEU A 135 -20.85 -2.30 5.61
C LEU A 135 -21.03 -3.82 5.53
N GLN A 136 -21.59 -4.38 6.59
CA GLN A 136 -21.99 -5.77 6.64
C GLN A 136 -23.44 -5.88 6.14
N ASN A 137 -23.98 -7.10 6.08
CA ASN A 137 -25.38 -7.35 5.69
C ASN A 137 -26.37 -6.91 6.79
N ASP A 138 -26.18 -5.71 7.35
CA ASP A 138 -27.06 -5.11 8.35
C ASP A 138 -28.30 -4.53 7.64
N PRO A 139 -29.53 -4.89 8.07
CA PRO A 139 -30.77 -4.38 7.46
C PRO A 139 -30.89 -2.85 7.48
N ASP A 140 -30.28 -2.20 8.48
CA ASP A 140 -30.34 -0.75 8.68
C ASP A 140 -29.13 -0.01 8.08
N GLY A 141 -28.24 -0.74 7.39
CA GLY A 141 -27.08 -0.15 6.72
C GLY A 141 -26.04 0.47 7.68
N ARG A 142 -25.87 -0.12 8.87
CA ARG A 142 -24.90 0.36 9.88
C ARG A 142 -23.60 -0.42 9.84
N ILE A 143 -22.54 0.18 10.39
CA ILE A 143 -21.25 -0.48 10.59
C ILE A 143 -20.94 -0.63 12.08
N SER A 144 -20.26 -1.72 12.43
CA SER A 144 -19.77 -1.92 13.79
C SER A 144 -18.55 -1.02 14.04
N ILE A 145 -18.62 -0.25 15.12
CA ILE A 145 -17.57 0.68 15.54
C ILE A 145 -16.25 -0.06 15.83
N ARG A 146 -16.33 -1.24 16.45
CA ARG A 146 -15.17 -2.12 16.68
C ARG A 146 -14.46 -2.45 15.37
N HIS A 147 -15.21 -2.79 14.33
CA HIS A 147 -14.65 -3.13 13.02
C HIS A 147 -13.99 -1.92 12.35
N PHE A 148 -14.60 -0.73 12.46
CA PHE A 148 -13.99 0.50 11.96
C PHE A 148 -12.70 0.85 12.71
N PHE A 149 -12.73 0.78 14.05
CA PHE A 149 -11.56 1.04 14.88
C PHE A 149 -10.40 0.09 14.55
N ASN A 150 -10.69 -1.21 14.44
CA ASN A 150 -9.70 -2.22 14.05
C ASN A 150 -9.13 -1.96 12.65
N TYR A 151 -9.94 -1.47 11.71
CA TYR A 151 -9.44 -1.06 10.40
C TYR A 151 -8.45 0.11 10.49
N VAL A 152 -8.76 1.14 11.30
CA VAL A 152 -7.86 2.28 11.51
C VAL A 152 -6.55 1.82 12.16
N MET A 153 -6.65 1.05 13.25
CA MET A 153 -5.49 0.45 13.95
C MET A 153 -4.58 -0.31 12.99
N ARG A 154 -5.15 -1.22 12.20
CA ARG A 154 -4.39 -2.03 11.24
C ARG A 154 -3.71 -1.17 10.18
N LYS A 155 -4.35 -0.10 9.73
CA LYS A 155 -3.78 0.81 8.73
C LYS A 155 -2.64 1.65 9.30
N VAL A 156 -2.78 2.16 10.53
CA VAL A 156 -1.69 2.85 11.25
C VAL A 156 -0.51 1.92 11.45
N TRP A 157 -0.76 0.69 11.92
CA TRP A 157 0.28 -0.32 12.12
C TRP A 157 1.06 -0.62 10.83
N LEU A 158 0.37 -0.84 9.71
CA LEU A 158 1.04 -1.07 8.42
C LEU A 158 1.95 0.10 8.01
N HIS A 159 1.53 1.34 8.28
CA HIS A 159 2.36 2.51 8.02
C HIS A 159 3.56 2.60 8.97
N GLN A 160 3.37 2.33 10.26
CA GLN A 160 4.46 2.28 11.25
C GLN A 160 5.49 1.23 10.87
N THR A 161 5.07 -0.01 10.57
CA THR A 161 5.97 -1.08 10.13
C THR A 161 6.71 -0.68 8.86
N ARG A 162 6.03 -0.06 7.89
CA ARG A 162 6.69 0.40 6.66
C ARG A 162 7.75 1.48 6.93
N ILE A 163 7.47 2.44 7.80
CA ILE A 163 8.43 3.49 8.20
C ILE A 163 9.60 2.85 8.94
N GLY A 164 9.34 1.94 9.88
CA GLY A 164 10.35 1.21 10.63
C GLY A 164 11.28 0.43 9.71
N LEU A 165 10.75 -0.34 8.76
CA LEU A 165 11.56 -1.05 7.76
C LEU A 165 12.34 -0.08 6.85
N SER A 166 11.77 1.07 6.52
CA SER A 166 12.43 2.08 5.67
C SER A 166 13.62 2.75 6.35
N LEU A 167 13.62 2.83 7.69
CA LEU A 167 14.74 3.34 8.48
C LEU A 167 15.99 2.46 8.31
N TYR A 168 15.79 1.15 8.17
CA TYR A 168 16.85 0.17 8.03
C TYR A 168 17.36 -0.03 6.59
N ASP A 169 16.66 0.52 5.60
CA ASP A 169 17.07 0.54 4.20
C ASP A 169 18.03 1.72 3.92
N VAL A 170 19.26 1.61 4.44
CA VAL A 170 20.31 2.65 4.35
C VAL A 170 20.62 3.02 2.90
N ALA A 171 20.75 2.01 2.04
CA ALA A 171 21.11 2.18 0.63
C ALA A 171 19.91 2.56 -0.27
N GLY A 172 18.68 2.53 0.26
CA GLY A 172 17.49 2.87 -0.52
C GLY A 172 17.17 1.89 -1.64
N GLN A 173 17.66 0.65 -1.54
CA GLN A 173 17.55 -0.35 -2.61
C GLN A 173 16.24 -1.14 -2.55
N GLY A 174 15.45 -0.95 -1.49
CA GLY A 174 14.13 -1.58 -1.35
C GLY A 174 14.17 -3.05 -0.91
N TYR A 175 15.30 -3.51 -0.38
CA TYR A 175 15.44 -4.82 0.27
C TYR A 175 16.27 -4.71 1.55
N LEU A 176 16.00 -5.58 2.52
CA LEU A 176 16.73 -5.67 3.78
C LEU A 176 17.61 -6.93 3.78
N ARG A 177 18.69 -6.90 4.56
CA ARG A 177 19.57 -8.06 4.78
C ARG A 177 19.38 -8.57 6.22
N GLU A 178 19.63 -9.86 6.41
CA GLU A 178 19.35 -10.60 7.64
C GLU A 178 20.02 -10.02 8.90
N VAL A 179 21.18 -9.37 8.74
CA VAL A 179 21.93 -8.69 9.82
C VAL A 179 21.11 -7.62 10.54
N VAL A 180 20.03 -7.13 9.92
CA VAL A 180 19.16 -6.07 10.45
C VAL A 180 17.80 -6.62 10.90
N SER A 181 17.43 -7.84 10.48
CA SER A 181 16.08 -8.37 10.67
C SER A 181 15.80 -8.85 12.10
N THR A 182 16.83 -9.19 12.87
CA THR A 182 16.73 -9.68 14.26
C THR A 182 16.37 -8.58 15.27
N PHE A 183 16.36 -7.30 14.89
CA PHE A 183 15.99 -6.18 15.77
C PHE A 183 14.53 -5.70 15.58
N VAL A 184 13.85 -6.19 14.54
CA VAL A 184 12.49 -5.74 14.15
C VAL A 184 11.39 -6.47 14.94
N ASP A 185 11.75 -7.39 15.85
CA ASP A 185 10.80 -8.09 16.74
C ASP A 185 10.11 -7.17 17.78
N PHE A 186 10.41 -5.86 17.79
CA PHE A 186 9.72 -4.90 18.64
C PHE A 186 8.31 -4.56 18.13
N ASN A 187 7.31 -4.93 18.94
CA ASN A 187 5.86 -4.64 18.86
C ASN A 187 4.94 -5.74 18.28
N LEU A 188 5.30 -7.02 18.46
CA LEU A 188 4.33 -8.12 18.33
C LEU A 188 3.40 -8.27 19.55
N GLU A 189 3.63 -7.56 20.66
CA GLU A 189 2.74 -7.67 21.84
C GLU A 189 1.35 -7.06 21.63
N PHE A 190 1.17 -6.12 20.69
CA PHE A 190 -0.17 -5.65 20.31
C PHE A 190 -0.97 -6.69 19.50
N PHE A 191 -0.31 -7.73 18.99
CA PHE A 191 -0.97 -8.82 18.26
C PHE A 191 -1.86 -9.67 19.17
N PHE A 192 -1.57 -9.71 20.48
CA PHE A 192 -2.35 -10.49 21.45
C PHE A 192 -3.66 -9.84 21.89
N PHE A 193 -3.89 -8.55 21.62
CA PHE A 193 -5.14 -7.87 21.97
C PHE A 193 -6.17 -7.84 20.83
N LEU A 194 -5.89 -8.48 19.70
CA LEU A 194 -6.73 -8.46 18.50
C LEU A 194 -7.33 -9.83 18.11
N PHE A 195 -7.28 -10.82 19.02
CA PHE A 195 -8.05 -12.08 18.94
C PHE A 195 -8.80 -12.34 20.25
#